data_AF-A0A7I4CMR9-F1
#
_entry.id   AF-A0A7I4CMR9-F1
#
_cell.length_a   1.000
_cell.length_b   1.000
_cell.length_c   1.000
_cell.angle_alpha   90.00
_cell.angle_beta   90.00
_cell.angle_gamma   90.00
#
_symmetry.space_group_name_H-M   'P 1'
#
loop_
_entity.id
_entity.type
_entity.pdbx_description
1 polymer ?
#
loop_
_entity_poly.entity_id
_entity_poly.type
_entity_poly.pdbx_seq_one_letter_code
_entity_poly.pdbx_strand_id
1 'polypeptide(L)'
;MGLQFSETIMVIITLTVPFWQKTARMAAAIIPGADVSIKTLQIIVEGIIGVDRKIAIAFTNLTDIMLSKFHWKPYAGLHPITAWQNEDKTVHVMWSVPFDYNLYSNWWNVAVVDGCQSPDSNVHENLYNGSRRMPYPNKPDKSISNESNSFWVLGYMSNDGQATLYMKLVATNYIPTSSCLELSY
;
A
#
# COMPACT_ATOMS: atom_id res chain seq x y z
N MET A 1 -12.90 -1.48 18.14
CA MET A 1 -12.29 -2.83 18.09
C MET A 1 -11.07 -2.72 17.20
N GLY A 2 -9.88 -2.59 17.80
CA GLY A 2 -8.63 -2.42 17.07
C GLY A 2 -8.17 -3.76 16.51
N LEU A 3 -7.80 -3.78 15.23
CA LEU A 3 -7.26 -4.97 14.59
C LEU A 3 -5.79 -5.13 15.02
N GLN A 4 -5.42 -6.30 15.56
CA GLN A 4 -4.06 -6.65 15.95
C GLN A 4 -3.43 -7.54 14.87
N PHE A 5 -2.14 -7.33 14.56
CA PHE A 5 -1.53 -7.88 13.36
C PHE A 5 -0.14 -8.47 13.63
N SER A 6 -0.07 -9.80 13.71
CA SER A 6 1.15 -10.59 13.54
C SER A 6 0.81 -11.60 12.44
N GLU A 7 1.54 -11.60 11.31
CA GLU A 7 1.25 -12.41 10.08
C GLU A 7 0.05 -11.97 9.22
N THR A 8 -0.42 -10.74 9.37
CA THR A 8 -1.61 -10.28 8.67
C THR A 8 -1.32 -9.89 7.24
N ILE A 9 -2.14 -10.40 6.33
CA ILE A 9 -2.24 -9.88 4.98
C ILE A 9 -3.53 -9.11 4.83
N MET A 10 -3.41 -7.79 4.67
CA MET A 10 -4.53 -6.96 4.27
C MET A 10 -4.61 -6.97 2.74
N VAL A 11 -5.71 -7.49 2.21
CA VAL A 11 -6.03 -7.34 0.80
C VAL A 11 -6.80 -6.05 0.61
N ILE A 12 -6.23 -5.09 -0.10
CA ILE A 12 -6.90 -3.85 -0.46
C ILE A 12 -7.33 -3.94 -1.92
N ILE A 13 -8.63 -3.80 -2.14
CA ILE A 13 -9.21 -3.67 -3.48
C ILE A 13 -9.51 -2.20 -3.70
N THR A 14 -8.92 -1.59 -4.71
CA THR A 14 -9.29 -0.23 -5.11
C THR A 14 -9.92 -0.23 -6.49
N LEU A 15 -11.08 0.40 -6.59
CA LEU A 15 -11.77 0.65 -7.85
C LEU A 15 -11.45 2.07 -8.31
N THR A 16 -10.89 2.15 -9.50
CA THR A 16 -10.52 3.40 -10.13
C THR A 16 -11.57 3.70 -11.19
N VAL A 17 -12.37 4.72 -10.96
CA VAL A 17 -13.41 5.18 -11.90
C VAL A 17 -12.88 6.35 -12.74
N PRO A 18 -13.42 6.61 -13.96
CA PRO A 18 -12.97 7.71 -14.82
C PRO A 18 -12.89 9.01 -14.03
N PHE A 19 -11.94 9.91 -14.37
CA PHE A 19 -11.64 11.11 -13.55
C PHE A 19 -12.83 12.04 -13.25
N TRP A 20 -13.93 11.92 -14.00
CA TRP A 20 -15.20 12.62 -13.76
C TRP A 20 -16.07 11.99 -12.66
N GLN A 21 -15.88 10.70 -12.36
CA GLN A 21 -16.49 10.01 -11.22
C GLN A 21 -15.54 10.14 -10.02
N LYS A 22 -15.97 10.82 -8.96
CA LYS A 22 -15.13 11.16 -7.80
C LYS A 22 -14.97 10.02 -6.78
N THR A 23 -15.24 8.77 -7.16
CA THR A 23 -15.53 7.71 -6.18
C THR A 23 -14.58 6.51 -6.34
N ALA A 24 -13.46 6.55 -5.62
CA ALA A 24 -12.72 5.32 -5.35
C ALA A 24 -13.43 4.51 -4.26
N ARG A 25 -13.54 3.20 -4.44
CA ARG A 25 -14.05 2.28 -3.41
C ARG A 25 -12.93 1.40 -2.94
N MET A 26 -12.89 1.19 -1.63
CA MET A 26 -11.93 0.31 -0.99
C MET A 26 -12.65 -0.81 -0.24
N ALA A 27 -12.23 -2.04 -0.46
CA ALA A 27 -12.57 -3.18 0.39
C ALA A 27 -11.27 -3.73 1.00
N ALA A 28 -11.31 -4.03 2.30
CA ALA A 28 -10.19 -4.61 3.03
C ALA A 28 -10.63 -5.94 3.66
N ALA A 29 -9.83 -6.99 3.47
CA ALA A 29 -10.01 -8.28 4.13
C ALA A 29 -8.67 -8.76 4.69
N ILE A 30 -8.73 -9.48 5.82
CA ILE A 30 -7.56 -10.16 6.40
C ILE A 30 -7.58 -11.60 5.94
N ILE A 31 -6.47 -12.07 5.36
CA ILE A 31 -6.28 -13.47 4.97
C ILE A 31 -5.00 -14.05 5.58
N PRO A 32 -4.93 -15.37 5.83
CA PRO A 32 -3.74 -16.01 6.37
C PRO A 32 -2.50 -15.78 5.50
N GLY A 33 -1.36 -15.57 6.16
CA GLY A 33 -0.08 -15.25 5.50
C GLY A 33 0.37 -16.24 4.44
N ALA A 34 0.14 -17.53 4.67
CA ALA A 34 0.56 -18.64 3.81
C ALA A 34 -0.22 -18.73 2.48
N ASP A 35 -1.40 -18.13 2.39
CA ASP A 35 -2.32 -18.30 1.25
C ASP A 35 -2.14 -17.22 0.16
N VAL A 36 -1.21 -16.29 0.36
CA VAL A 36 -1.05 -15.14 -0.52
C VAL A 36 0.08 -15.34 -1.50
N SER A 37 -0.34 -15.57 -2.73
CA SER A 37 0.49 -15.61 -3.92
C SER A 37 0.01 -14.57 -4.93
N ILE A 38 0.85 -14.27 -5.93
CA ILE A 38 0.43 -13.48 -7.10
C ILE A 38 -0.83 -14.09 -7.73
N LYS A 39 -0.93 -15.42 -7.78
CA LYS A 39 -2.10 -16.14 -8.30
C LYS A 39 -3.36 -15.86 -7.48
N THR A 40 -3.26 -15.78 -6.15
CA THR A 40 -4.37 -15.40 -5.27
C THR A 40 -4.85 -13.99 -5.59
N LEU A 41 -3.93 -13.03 -5.75
CA LEU A 41 -4.25 -11.65 -6.11
C LEU A 41 -4.89 -11.55 -7.50
N GLN A 42 -4.42 -12.34 -8.47
CA GLN A 42 -4.99 -12.42 -9.81
C GLN A 42 -6.44 -12.90 -9.77
N ILE A 43 -6.73 -13.99 -9.05
CA ILE A 43 -8.10 -14.49 -8.87
C ILE A 43 -9.00 -13.41 -8.26
N ILE A 44 -8.51 -12.70 -7.24
CA ILE A 44 -9.27 -11.62 -6.58
C ILE A 44 -9.55 -10.47 -7.55
N VAL A 45 -8.53 -9.99 -8.28
CA VAL A 45 -8.72 -8.85 -9.17
C VAL A 45 -9.60 -9.21 -10.37
N GLU A 46 -9.48 -10.41 -10.93
CA GLU A 46 -10.31 -10.90 -12.04
C GLU A 46 -11.78 -11.07 -11.64
N GLY A 47 -12.05 -11.54 -10.42
CA GLY A 47 -13.41 -11.71 -9.89
C GLY A 47 -14.21 -10.41 -9.74
N ILE A 48 -13.54 -9.25 -9.74
CA ILE A 48 -14.20 -7.94 -9.73
C ILE A 48 -14.69 -7.61 -11.14
N ILE A 49 -16.00 -7.67 -11.36
CA ILE A 49 -16.59 -7.40 -12.68
C ILE A 49 -17.05 -5.93 -12.82
N GLY A 50 -17.15 -5.46 -14.07
CA GLY A 50 -17.77 -4.16 -14.40
C GLY A 50 -16.92 -2.92 -14.16
N VAL A 51 -15.61 -3.06 -13.97
CA VAL A 51 -14.67 -1.93 -13.80
C VAL A 51 -13.37 -2.20 -14.57
N ASP A 52 -12.95 -1.23 -15.38
CA ASP A 52 -11.77 -1.35 -16.26
C ASP A 52 -10.44 -1.11 -15.54
N ARG A 53 -10.46 -0.35 -14.43
CA ARG A 53 -9.28 -0.03 -13.63
C ARG A 53 -9.48 -0.46 -12.19
N LYS A 54 -8.68 -1.42 -11.78
CA LYS A 54 -8.78 -2.06 -10.47
C LYS A 54 -7.43 -2.63 -10.07
N ILE A 55 -7.24 -2.76 -8.76
CA ILE A 55 -6.03 -3.33 -8.20
C ILE A 55 -6.36 -4.18 -6.99
N ALA A 56 -5.69 -5.33 -6.88
CA ALA A 56 -5.63 -6.11 -5.65
C ALA A 56 -4.23 -5.96 -5.04
N ILE A 57 -4.18 -5.49 -3.80
CA ILE A 57 -2.93 -5.22 -3.07
C ILE A 57 -2.84 -6.18 -1.90
N ALA A 58 -1.73 -6.91 -1.76
CA ALA A 58 -1.39 -7.64 -0.54
C ALA A 58 -0.23 -6.98 0.19
N PHE A 59 -0.42 -6.70 1.48
CA PHE A 59 0.65 -6.31 2.37
C PHE A 59 0.89 -7.38 3.43
N THR A 60 2.06 -8.03 3.40
CA THR A 60 2.48 -9.01 4.40
C THR A 60 3.45 -8.40 5.38
N ASN A 61 3.07 -8.37 6.65
CA ASN A 61 3.96 -7.96 7.72
C ASN A 61 4.68 -9.18 8.32
N LEU A 62 5.98 -9.32 8.04
CA LEU A 62 6.87 -10.38 8.57
C LEU A 62 7.78 -9.84 9.67
N THR A 63 7.23 -8.93 10.47
CA THR A 63 7.95 -8.26 11.55
C THR A 63 7.18 -8.44 12.85
N ASP A 64 7.88 -8.23 13.97
CA ASP A 64 7.25 -8.23 15.29
C ASP A 64 6.49 -6.91 15.57
N ILE A 65 6.49 -5.93 14.65
CA ILE A 65 5.77 -4.67 14.84
C ILE A 65 4.28 -4.85 14.51
N MET A 66 3.42 -4.60 15.49
CA MET A 66 1.97 -4.66 15.29
C MET A 66 1.42 -3.33 14.77
N LEU A 67 1.08 -3.25 13.47
CA LEU A 67 0.56 -2.04 12.82
C LEU A 67 -0.96 -1.86 12.99
N SER A 68 -1.42 -1.51 14.19
CA SER A 68 -2.83 -1.59 14.61
C SER A 68 -3.82 -0.61 13.96
N LYS A 69 -3.36 0.43 13.26
CA LYS A 69 -4.21 1.44 12.62
C LYS A 69 -4.02 1.43 11.12
N PHE A 70 -5.12 1.56 10.39
CA PHE A 70 -5.13 1.62 8.93
C PHE A 70 -5.95 2.81 8.43
N HIS A 71 -5.29 3.71 7.70
CA HIS A 71 -5.91 4.87 7.06
C HIS A 71 -5.74 4.76 5.54
N TRP A 72 -6.71 5.27 4.80
CA TRP A 72 -6.59 5.43 3.35
C TRP A 72 -7.17 6.77 2.92
N LYS A 73 -6.63 7.34 1.85
CA LYS A 73 -7.19 8.52 1.21
C LYS A 73 -7.11 8.41 -0.31
N PRO A 74 -8.22 8.66 -1.03
CA PRO A 74 -8.16 8.89 -2.46
C PRO A 74 -7.57 10.28 -2.74
N TYR A 75 -6.59 10.37 -3.65
CA TYR A 75 -6.14 11.64 -4.21
C TYR A 75 -6.57 11.76 -5.67
N ALA A 76 -6.83 13.00 -6.09
CA ALA A 76 -7.20 13.33 -7.46
C ALA A 76 -6.15 12.79 -8.44
N GLY A 77 -6.59 12.21 -9.57
CA GLY A 77 -5.69 11.63 -10.56
C GLY A 77 -5.42 10.13 -10.42
N LEU A 78 -6.13 9.41 -9.54
CA LEU A 78 -6.10 7.93 -9.44
C LEU A 78 -4.84 7.40 -8.76
N HIS A 79 -4.39 8.13 -7.74
CA HIS A 79 -3.21 7.79 -6.98
C HIS A 79 -3.57 7.70 -5.48
N PRO A 80 -4.18 6.60 -5.02
CA PRO A 80 -4.51 6.47 -3.61
C PRO A 80 -3.24 6.25 -2.80
N ILE A 81 -3.34 6.60 -1.52
CA ILE A 81 -2.31 6.30 -0.52
C ILE A 81 -2.98 5.69 0.71
N THR A 82 -2.31 4.70 1.28
CA THR A 82 -2.67 4.09 2.56
C THR A 82 -1.53 4.22 3.55
N ALA A 83 -1.89 4.17 4.82
CA ALA A 83 -0.95 4.12 5.93
C ALA A 83 -1.37 3.00 6.89
N TRP A 84 -0.46 2.07 7.16
CA TRP A 84 -0.54 1.17 8.31
C TRP A 84 0.40 1.68 9.37
N GLN A 85 -0.09 1.92 10.57
CA GLN A 85 0.70 2.57 11.61
C GLN A 85 0.49 1.93 12.96
N ASN A 86 1.55 1.91 13.74
CA ASN A 86 1.51 1.81 15.18
C ASN A 86 2.07 3.09 15.77
N GLU A 87 2.49 3.00 17.01
CA GLU A 87 3.00 4.12 17.78
C GLU A 87 4.34 4.65 17.28
N ASP A 88 5.18 3.75 16.78
CA ASP A 88 6.59 4.02 16.51
C ASP A 88 6.88 4.14 15.02
N LYS A 89 5.99 3.59 14.18
CA LYS A 89 6.20 3.41 12.76
C LYS A 89 4.90 3.59 11.99
N THR A 90 5.04 4.22 10.84
CA THR A 90 4.03 4.23 9.78
C THR A 90 4.61 3.67 8.50
N VAL A 91 3.88 2.76 7.86
CA VAL A 91 4.14 2.23 6.53
C VAL A 91 3.17 2.89 5.57
N HIS A 92 3.68 3.81 4.75
CA HIS A 92 2.90 4.40 3.66
C HIS A 92 3.04 3.57 2.41
N VAL A 93 1.93 3.39 1.69
CA VAL A 93 1.91 2.74 0.38
C VAL A 93 1.11 3.61 -0.58
N MET A 94 1.70 3.93 -1.71
CA MET A 94 1.04 4.63 -2.81
C MET A 94 1.09 3.75 -4.05
N TRP A 95 0.04 3.81 -4.86
CA TRP A 95 0.01 3.19 -6.17
C TRP A 95 -0.73 4.07 -7.18
N SER A 96 -0.44 3.83 -8.45
CA SER A 96 -1.00 4.51 -9.61
C SER A 96 -1.36 3.47 -10.65
N VAL A 97 -2.62 3.46 -11.09
CA VAL A 97 -3.11 2.63 -12.19
C VAL A 97 -3.83 3.55 -13.18
N PRO A 98 -3.13 4.06 -14.22
CA PRO A 98 -3.66 5.08 -15.10
C PRO A 98 -4.72 4.52 -16.06
N PHE A 99 -5.57 5.40 -16.61
CA PHE A 99 -6.48 5.03 -17.70
C PHE A 99 -5.77 4.88 -19.04
N ASP A 100 -4.85 5.77 -19.39
CA ASP A 100 -4.22 5.79 -20.71
C ASP A 100 -2.78 5.25 -20.65
N TYR A 101 -2.61 4.00 -21.06
CA TYR A 101 -1.29 3.34 -21.12
C TYR A 101 -0.47 3.75 -22.35
N ASN A 102 -1.02 4.55 -23.28
CA ASN A 102 -0.21 5.13 -24.36
C ASN A 102 0.70 6.26 -23.83
N LEU A 103 0.31 6.89 -22.72
CA LEU A 103 1.01 8.04 -22.12
C LEU A 103 1.60 7.72 -20.75
N TYR A 104 1.03 6.75 -20.03
CA TYR A 104 1.37 6.46 -18.65
C TYR A 104 1.62 4.96 -18.42
N SER A 105 2.17 4.64 -17.26
CA SER A 105 2.35 3.26 -16.80
C SER A 105 1.97 3.19 -15.32
N ASN A 106 1.83 1.98 -14.80
CA ASN A 106 1.64 1.79 -13.37
C ASN A 106 2.86 2.31 -12.60
N TRP A 107 2.64 2.81 -11.39
CA TRP A 107 3.71 3.21 -10.47
C TRP A 107 3.30 2.89 -9.05
N TRP A 108 4.26 2.58 -8.19
CA TRP A 108 3.99 2.32 -6.79
C TRP A 108 5.17 2.69 -5.91
N ASN A 109 4.91 2.94 -4.64
CA ASN A 109 5.96 3.25 -3.70
C ASN A 109 5.58 2.86 -2.28
N VAL A 110 6.60 2.62 -1.47
CA VAL A 110 6.47 2.27 -0.05
C VAL A 110 7.51 3.04 0.73
N ALA A 111 7.10 3.68 1.82
CA ALA A 111 8.02 4.29 2.76
C ALA A 111 7.67 3.88 4.18
N VAL A 112 8.69 3.52 4.96
CA VAL A 112 8.57 3.35 6.41
C VAL A 112 9.12 4.61 7.07
N VAL A 113 8.33 5.21 7.94
CA VAL A 113 8.69 6.45 8.66
C VAL A 113 8.46 6.27 10.15
N ASP A 114 9.16 7.06 10.95
CA ASP A 114 8.99 7.06 12.41
C ASP A 114 7.70 7.75 12.84
N GLY A 115 7.10 7.21 13.89
CA GLY A 115 5.91 7.73 14.54
C GLY A 115 4.62 7.56 13.73
N CYS A 116 3.56 8.14 14.27
CA CYS A 116 2.23 8.19 13.68
C CYS A 116 2.13 9.32 12.64
N GLN A 117 2.07 8.98 11.34
CA GLN A 117 1.89 9.95 10.27
C GLN A 117 0.68 9.58 9.41
N SER A 118 -0.40 10.34 9.51
CA SER A 118 -1.55 10.13 8.64
C SER A 118 -1.21 10.41 7.17
N PRO A 119 -1.83 9.70 6.21
CA PRO A 119 -1.64 10.00 4.80
C PRO A 119 -2.21 11.39 4.51
N ASP A 120 -1.44 12.25 3.87
CA ASP A 120 -1.83 13.60 3.41
C ASP A 120 -1.31 13.87 1.98
N SER A 121 -1.64 15.03 1.41
CA SER A 121 -1.24 15.39 0.03
C SER A 121 0.27 15.50 -0.12
N ASN A 122 0.98 15.94 0.91
CA ASN A 122 2.43 16.10 0.89
C ASN A 122 3.13 14.74 0.94
N VAL A 123 2.65 13.81 1.78
CA VAL A 123 3.14 12.43 1.80
C VAL A 123 2.91 11.77 0.45
N HIS A 124 1.71 11.94 -0.12
CA HIS A 124 1.40 11.44 -1.45
C HIS A 124 2.36 11.98 -2.52
N GLU A 125 2.54 13.30 -2.59
CA GLU A 125 3.44 13.94 -3.57
C GLU A 125 4.88 13.46 -3.42
N ASN A 126 5.37 13.34 -2.18
CA ASN A 126 6.71 12.84 -1.89
C ASN A 126 6.90 11.38 -2.30
N LEU A 127 5.87 10.53 -2.24
CA LEU A 127 5.94 9.14 -2.71
C LEU A 127 5.80 9.05 -4.23
N TYR A 128 4.99 9.92 -4.83
CA TYR A 128 4.74 9.90 -6.27
C TYR A 128 5.88 10.50 -7.08
N ASN A 129 6.50 11.56 -6.58
CA ASN A 129 7.62 12.24 -7.26
C ASN A 129 8.99 11.88 -6.65
N GLY A 130 9.02 11.19 -5.51
CA GLY A 130 10.21 11.05 -4.68
C GLY A 130 10.53 12.33 -3.91
N SER A 131 11.33 12.22 -2.85
CA SER A 131 11.84 13.38 -2.13
C SER A 131 13.16 13.07 -1.43
N ARG A 132 13.78 14.05 -0.77
CA ARG A 132 14.97 13.79 0.06
C ARG A 132 14.68 12.83 1.24
N ARG A 133 13.43 12.70 1.67
CA ARG A 133 13.04 11.92 2.86
C ARG A 133 12.27 10.63 2.53
N MET A 134 11.88 10.42 1.28
CA MET A 134 11.10 9.27 0.83
C MET A 134 11.66 8.73 -0.48
N PRO A 135 11.64 7.40 -0.70
CA PRO A 135 12.19 6.79 -1.91
C PRO A 135 11.50 7.30 -3.17
N TYR A 136 12.18 7.18 -4.31
CA TYR A 136 11.56 7.40 -5.62
C TYR A 136 10.57 6.28 -5.96
N PRO A 137 9.52 6.58 -6.75
CA PRO A 137 8.52 5.58 -7.14
C PRO A 137 9.15 4.46 -7.97
N ASN A 138 8.64 3.25 -7.75
CA ASN A 138 9.05 2.04 -8.43
C ASN A 138 8.28 1.86 -9.73
N LYS A 139 9.01 1.49 -10.77
CA LYS A 139 8.43 1.05 -12.04
C LYS A 139 7.66 -0.26 -11.85
N PRO A 140 6.63 -0.51 -12.68
CA PRO A 140 5.93 -1.79 -12.66
C PRO A 140 6.78 -2.85 -13.36
N ASP A 141 6.36 -4.11 -13.25
CA ASP A 141 7.04 -5.29 -13.80
C ASP A 141 8.50 -5.47 -13.36
N LYS A 142 8.87 -4.83 -12.24
CA LYS A 142 10.19 -4.95 -11.64
C LYS A 142 10.05 -5.19 -10.14
N SER A 143 10.58 -6.34 -9.71
CA SER A 143 10.69 -6.64 -8.28
C SER A 143 11.72 -5.72 -7.63
N ILE A 144 11.43 -5.31 -6.40
CA ILE A 144 12.37 -4.57 -5.56
C ILE A 144 12.69 -5.35 -4.28
N SER A 145 13.85 -5.02 -3.74
CA SER A 145 14.31 -5.41 -2.41
C SER A 145 15.15 -4.25 -1.91
N ASN A 146 14.50 -3.32 -1.20
CA ASN A 146 15.15 -2.08 -0.75
C ASN A 146 14.98 -1.93 0.76
N GLU A 147 15.97 -1.35 1.42
CA GLU A 147 15.84 -0.94 2.81
C GLU A 147 15.08 0.40 2.92
N SER A 148 14.17 0.47 3.88
CA SER A 148 13.45 1.69 4.28
C SER A 148 13.37 1.71 5.79
N ASN A 149 14.09 2.66 6.41
CA ASN A 149 14.08 2.91 7.86
C ASN A 149 14.23 1.64 8.73
N SER A 150 15.26 0.83 8.47
CA SER A 150 15.54 -0.45 9.15
C SER A 150 14.52 -1.57 8.91
N PHE A 151 13.86 -1.53 7.75
CA PHE A 151 13.06 -2.63 7.23
C PHE A 151 13.43 -2.92 5.79
N TRP A 152 13.48 -4.19 5.41
CA TRP A 152 13.45 -4.59 4.01
C TRP A 152 12.02 -4.54 3.50
N VAL A 153 11.84 -3.84 2.38
CA VAL A 153 10.62 -3.87 1.57
C VAL A 153 10.90 -4.70 0.33
N LEU A 154 10.22 -5.85 0.27
CA LEU A 154 10.15 -6.67 -0.92
C LEU A 154 8.82 -6.38 -1.61
N GLY A 155 8.80 -6.25 -2.93
CA GLY A 155 7.51 -6.16 -3.62
C GLY A 155 7.62 -6.06 -5.13
N TYR A 156 6.46 -6.10 -5.76
CA TYR A 156 6.29 -6.06 -7.21
C TYR A 156 4.85 -5.65 -7.53
N MET A 157 4.71 -4.88 -8.62
CA MET A 157 3.42 -4.48 -9.17
C MET A 157 3.36 -4.87 -10.64
N SER A 158 2.24 -5.46 -11.10
CA SER A 158 2.02 -5.69 -12.54
C SER A 158 1.66 -4.39 -13.27
N ASN A 159 1.90 -4.33 -14.58
CA ASN A 159 1.64 -3.12 -15.39
C ASN A 159 0.28 -3.10 -16.14
N ASP A 160 -0.70 -3.87 -15.70
CA ASP A 160 -2.03 -3.92 -16.33
C ASP A 160 -3.03 -2.98 -15.66
N GLY A 161 -4.11 -2.63 -16.37
CA GLY A 161 -5.25 -1.91 -15.80
C GLY A 161 -6.01 -2.72 -14.73
N GLN A 162 -5.84 -4.04 -14.73
CA GLN A 162 -6.25 -4.95 -13.67
C GLN A 162 -5.00 -5.38 -12.89
N ALA A 163 -4.51 -4.47 -12.05
CA ALA A 163 -3.20 -4.60 -11.44
C ALA A 163 -3.20 -5.55 -10.23
N THR A 164 -2.03 -6.12 -9.97
CA THR A 164 -1.72 -6.76 -8.69
C THR A 164 -0.51 -6.08 -8.09
N LEU A 165 -0.53 -5.88 -6.78
CA LEU A 165 0.62 -5.38 -6.01
C LEU A 165 0.79 -6.28 -4.80
N TYR A 166 1.95 -6.91 -4.66
CA TYR A 166 2.29 -7.57 -3.40
C TYR A 166 3.50 -6.90 -2.79
N MET A 167 3.52 -6.91 -1.47
CA MET A 167 4.64 -6.41 -0.69
C MET A 167 4.80 -7.15 0.61
N LYS A 168 6.05 -7.31 1.03
CA LYS A 168 6.45 -7.91 2.30
C LYS A 168 7.36 -6.95 3.03
N LEU A 169 7.03 -6.69 4.29
CA LEU A 169 7.88 -5.95 5.20
C LEU A 169 8.63 -6.94 6.08
N VAL A 170 9.96 -6.84 6.11
CA VAL A 170 10.84 -7.70 6.92
C VAL A 170 11.71 -6.81 7.80
N ALA A 171 11.78 -7.08 9.10
CA ALA A 171 12.55 -6.25 10.02
C ALA A 171 14.05 -6.54 9.87
N THR A 172 14.87 -5.48 9.94
CA THR A 172 16.31 -5.62 10.21
C THR A 172 16.53 -5.29 11.69
N ASN A 173 16.47 -6.29 12.57
CA ASN A 173 16.77 -6.16 14.02
C ASN A 173 16.14 -4.91 14.73
N TYR A 174 14.81 -4.74 14.66
CA TYR A 174 14.11 -3.57 15.21
C TYR A 174 13.67 -3.75 16.68
N ILE A 175 13.85 -2.71 17.52
CA ILE A 175 13.34 -2.61 18.90
C ILE A 175 12.31 -1.45 18.97
N PRO A 176 11.03 -1.70 19.31
CA PRO A 176 9.98 -0.68 19.36
C PRO A 176 10.19 0.38 20.46
N THR A 177 9.81 1.63 20.18
CA THR A 177 9.89 2.80 21.07
C THR A 177 8.64 3.69 20.97
N SER A 178 7.65 3.40 21.83
CA SER A 178 6.54 4.24 22.35
C SER A 178 5.30 4.61 21.49
N SER A 179 4.10 4.28 22.03
CA SER A 179 3.05 5.19 22.56
C SER A 179 2.08 6.00 21.63
N CYS A 180 1.06 5.44 20.96
CA CYS A 180 -0.02 6.15 20.24
C CYS A 180 -1.39 5.51 20.58
N LEU A 181 -1.88 5.74 21.79
CA LEU A 181 -3.30 5.63 22.11
C LEU A 181 -4.02 6.95 21.79
N GLU A 182 -5.18 6.80 21.14
CA GLU A 182 -6.31 7.73 21.01
C GLU A 182 -6.07 9.14 20.46
N LEU A 183 -6.62 9.41 19.26
CA LEU A 183 -7.37 10.65 19.00
C LEU A 183 -8.42 10.38 17.92
N SER A 184 -9.65 10.11 18.37
CA SER A 184 -10.86 10.25 17.57
C SER A 184 -11.89 10.99 18.43
N TYR A 185 -12.05 12.29 18.20
CA TYR A 185 -13.32 13.04 18.18
C TYR A 185 -13.09 14.34 17.40
#